data_AF-A0AA94LM72-F1
#
_entry.id   AF-A0AA94LM72-F1
#
_cell.length_a   1.000
_cell.length_b   1.000
_cell.length_c   1.000
_cell.angle_alpha   90.00
_cell.angle_beta   90.00
_cell.angle_gamma   90.00
#
_symmetry.space_group_name_H-M   'P 1'
#
loop_
_entity.id
_entity.type
_entity.pdbx_description
1 polymer ?
#
loop_
_entity_poly.entity_id
_entity_poly.type
_entity_poly.pdbx_seq_one_letter_code
_entity_poly.pdbx_strand_id
1 'polypeptide(L)'
;MISIYNICIVCVLHLVSNGIKLRGHIVSELQRKAVGILSIEKDDNSEYSVVKALKVRDGSPLDIPMMLFGWDKTEDMHVYRGEKSKEDKEKRKTDELIAVVKEAFRNSFKLTYQELCEVLMREMEIKGRTAKKYIAYMKEQRILAQDTNGNYQKGELCRT
;
A
#
# COMPACT_ATOMS: atom_id res chain seq x y z
N MET A 1 -18.37 7.41 -18.09
CA MET A 1 -18.35 6.60 -19.32
C MET A 1 -18.15 5.10 -19.05
N ILE A 2 -17.08 4.62 -18.40
CA ILE A 2 -16.90 3.16 -18.17
C ILE A 2 -18.00 2.56 -17.26
N SER A 3 -18.42 3.29 -16.23
CA SER A 3 -19.54 2.90 -15.34
C SER A 3 -20.88 2.74 -16.06
N ILE A 4 -21.01 3.21 -17.31
CA ILE A 4 -22.26 3.17 -18.06
C ILE A 4 -22.41 1.84 -18.81
N TYR A 5 -21.29 1.17 -19.14
CA TYR A 5 -21.29 -0.03 -19.98
C TYR A 5 -20.87 -1.31 -19.26
N ASN A 6 -20.53 -1.23 -17.96
CA ASN A 6 -20.04 -2.36 -17.16
C ASN A 6 -18.88 -3.12 -17.83
N ILE A 7 -17.91 -2.39 -18.41
CA ILE A 7 -16.73 -2.97 -19.07
C ILE A 7 -15.51 -2.82 -18.14
N CYS A 8 -14.73 -3.90 -17.99
CA CYS A 8 -13.42 -3.84 -17.33
C CYS A 8 -12.34 -3.44 -18.34
N ILE A 9 -11.60 -2.37 -18.04
CA ILE A 9 -10.44 -1.94 -18.83
C ILE A 9 -9.18 -2.19 -18.01
N VAL A 10 -8.24 -2.93 -18.60
CA VAL A 10 -6.94 -3.21 -17.99
C VAL A 10 -5.88 -2.48 -18.80
N CYS A 11 -5.04 -1.71 -18.10
CA CYS A 11 -3.91 -1.00 -18.70
C CYS A 11 -2.61 -1.57 -18.11
N VAL A 12 -1.63 -1.88 -18.96
CA VAL A 12 -0.30 -2.31 -18.54
C VAL A 12 0.67 -1.16 -18.70
N LEU A 13 1.43 -0.86 -17.65
CA LEU A 13 2.43 0.21 -17.62
C LEU A 13 3.74 -0.35 -17.08
N HIS A 14 4.85 0.02 -17.72
CA HIS A 14 6.19 -0.31 -17.25
C HIS A 14 6.72 0.79 -16.33
N LEU A 15 7.31 0.40 -15.20
CA LEU A 15 7.99 1.31 -14.28
C LEU A 15 9.43 1.54 -14.76
N VAL A 16 9.91 2.78 -14.69
CA VAL A 16 11.33 3.12 -14.91
C VAL A 16 12.18 2.65 -13.72
N SER A 17 13.45 2.32 -14.00
CA SER A 17 14.39 1.61 -13.12
C SER A 17 14.68 2.20 -11.75
N ASN A 18 14.32 3.47 -11.47
CA ASN A 18 14.55 4.14 -10.19
C ASN A 18 13.38 4.12 -9.20
N GLY A 19 12.34 3.33 -9.47
CA GLY A 19 11.31 3.03 -8.48
C GLY A 19 10.33 4.17 -8.20
N ILE A 20 9.05 3.80 -8.14
CA ILE A 20 7.94 4.58 -7.57
C ILE A 20 7.46 5.79 -8.38
N LYS A 21 8.28 6.46 -9.19
CA LYS A 21 7.83 7.62 -9.99
C LYS A 21 7.37 7.22 -11.38
N LEU A 22 6.07 6.98 -11.50
CA LEU A 22 5.34 7.06 -12.75
C LEU A 22 5.34 8.51 -13.27
N ARG A 23 6.41 8.93 -13.94
CA ARG A 23 6.52 10.28 -14.52
C ARG A 23 5.76 10.34 -15.84
N GLY A 24 4.83 11.29 -15.94
CA GLY A 24 4.09 11.62 -17.15
C GLY A 24 2.64 12.00 -16.83
N HIS A 25 2.12 13.02 -17.53
CA HIS A 25 0.75 13.51 -17.32
C HIS A 25 -0.29 12.39 -17.47
N ILE A 26 -0.08 11.51 -18.45
CA ILE A 26 -0.96 10.36 -18.72
C ILE A 26 -0.99 9.39 -17.54
N VAL A 27 0.17 9.07 -16.96
CA VAL A 27 0.20 8.09 -15.89
C VAL A 27 -0.38 8.65 -14.60
N SER A 28 -0.10 9.92 -14.28
CA SER A 28 -0.72 10.58 -13.13
C SER A 28 -2.25 10.58 -13.25
N GLU A 29 -2.77 10.88 -14.45
CA GLU A 29 -4.21 10.82 -14.72
C GLU A 29 -4.78 9.40 -14.62
N LEU A 30 -4.07 8.38 -15.12
CA LEU A 30 -4.48 6.98 -14.99
C LEU A 30 -4.52 6.54 -13.52
N GLN A 31 -3.50 6.87 -12.73
CA GLN A 31 -3.46 6.50 -11.31
C GLN A 31 -4.62 7.12 -10.51
N ARG A 32 -4.95 8.39 -10.78
CA ARG A 32 -6.07 9.08 -10.13
C ARG A 32 -7.42 8.48 -10.50
N LYS A 33 -7.59 8.07 -11.76
CA LYS A 33 -8.86 7.55 -12.29
C LYS A 33 -9.05 6.04 -12.09
N ALA A 34 -7.97 5.30 -11.89
CA ALA A 34 -8.01 3.85 -11.69
C ALA A 34 -8.85 3.47 -10.46
N VAL A 35 -9.57 2.34 -10.58
CA VAL A 35 -10.31 1.73 -9.47
C VAL A 35 -9.36 0.90 -8.60
N GLY A 36 -8.38 0.25 -9.22
CA GLY A 36 -7.33 -0.49 -8.55
C GLY A 36 -6.03 -0.40 -9.31
N ILE A 37 -4.92 -0.52 -8.59
CA ILE A 37 -3.58 -0.56 -9.17
C ILE A 37 -2.89 -1.79 -8.59
N LEU A 38 -2.39 -2.65 -9.47
CA LEU A 38 -1.57 -3.80 -9.13
C LEU A 38 -0.13 -3.51 -9.53
N SER A 39 0.82 -3.89 -8.67
CA SER A 39 2.24 -3.96 -8.98
C SER A 39 2.61 -5.42 -9.22
N ILE A 40 3.38 -5.66 -10.26
CA ILE A 40 4.03 -6.95 -10.51
C ILE A 40 5.52 -6.72 -10.37
N GLU A 41 6.13 -7.41 -9.41
CA GLU A 41 7.55 -7.29 -9.08
C GLU A 41 8.17 -8.68 -9.04
N LYS A 42 9.49 -8.76 -9.23
CA LYS A 42 10.21 -10.02 -8.95
C LYS A 42 10.16 -10.29 -7.46
N ASP A 43 9.91 -11.54 -7.11
CA ASP A 43 9.96 -11.97 -5.72
C ASP A 43 11.40 -12.17 -5.23
N ASP A 44 11.58 -12.28 -3.91
CA ASP A 44 12.86 -12.70 -3.31
C ASP A 44 13.30 -14.07 -3.84
N ASN A 45 12.34 -14.98 -4.07
CA ASN A 45 12.59 -16.14 -4.91
C ASN A 45 12.48 -15.73 -6.39
N SER A 46 13.60 -15.71 -7.10
CA SER A 46 13.70 -15.28 -8.49
C SER A 46 12.89 -16.12 -9.49
N GLU A 47 12.43 -17.31 -9.10
CA GLU A 47 11.50 -18.14 -9.88
C GLU A 47 10.08 -17.58 -9.92
N TYR A 48 9.75 -16.67 -8.99
CA TYR A 48 8.41 -16.12 -8.85
C TYR A 48 8.36 -14.60 -9.08
N SER A 49 7.19 -14.17 -9.53
CA SER A 49 6.75 -12.78 -9.52
C SER A 49 5.67 -12.62 -8.46
N VAL A 50 5.74 -11.54 -7.69
CA VAL A 50 4.73 -11.17 -6.70
C VAL A 50 3.81 -10.10 -7.27
N VAL A 51 2.50 -10.35 -7.20
CA VAL A 51 1.46 -9.40 -7.55
C VAL A 51 0.87 -8.83 -6.27
N LYS A 52 0.94 -7.50 -6.12
CA LYS A 52 0.44 -6.79 -4.93
C LYS A 52 -0.46 -5.62 -5.30
N ALA A 53 -1.50 -5.37 -4.51
CA ALA A 53 -2.29 -4.16 -4.65
C ALA A 53 -1.52 -2.94 -4.11
N LEU A 54 -1.48 -1.87 -4.91
CA LEU A 54 -1.00 -0.55 -4.50
C LEU A 54 -2.17 0.41 -4.21
N LYS A 55 -3.31 0.21 -4.87
CA LYS A 55 -4.52 1.03 -4.70
C LYS A 55 -5.75 0.16 -4.82
N VAL A 56 -6.73 0.42 -3.95
CA VAL A 56 -8.07 -0.16 -4.00
C VAL A 56 -9.06 0.94 -3.64
N ARG A 57 -9.94 1.31 -4.58
CA ARG A 57 -10.93 2.38 -4.39
C ARG A 57 -11.82 2.16 -3.16
N ASP A 58 -12.27 0.93 -2.98
CA ASP A 58 -13.21 0.54 -1.93
C ASP A 58 -12.60 -0.49 -0.99
N GLY A 59 -11.54 -0.11 -0.30
CA GLY A 59 -10.92 -1.00 0.68
C GLY A 59 -9.53 -0.54 1.07
N SER A 60 -8.71 -1.51 1.45
CA SER A 60 -7.29 -1.31 1.69
C SER A 60 -6.47 -2.15 0.71
N PRO A 61 -5.40 -1.59 0.13
CA PRO A 61 -4.44 -2.38 -0.64
C PRO A 61 -3.70 -3.43 0.21
N LEU A 62 -3.57 -3.21 1.53
CA LEU A 62 -2.91 -4.12 2.46
C LEU A 62 -3.79 -5.28 2.91
N ASP A 63 -5.11 -5.20 2.70
CA ASP A 63 -6.03 -6.30 2.98
C ASP A 63 -5.99 -7.36 1.86
N ILE A 64 -5.53 -6.98 0.66
CA ILE A 64 -5.42 -7.88 -0.50
C ILE A 64 -4.22 -8.82 -0.34
N PRO A 65 -4.37 -10.13 -0.63
CA PRO A 65 -3.25 -11.06 -0.59
C PRO A 65 -2.17 -10.69 -1.62
N MET A 66 -0.92 -11.01 -1.30
CA MET A 66 0.19 -10.92 -2.24
C MET A 66 0.32 -12.27 -2.94
N MET A 67 -0.07 -12.31 -4.22
CA MET A 67 -0.15 -13.55 -5.00
C MET A 67 1.18 -13.82 -5.70
N LEU A 68 1.56 -15.09 -5.76
CA LEU A 68 2.78 -15.55 -6.42
C LEU A 68 2.43 -16.18 -7.76
N PHE A 69 3.20 -15.83 -8.78
CA PHE A 69 3.12 -16.42 -10.12
C PHE A 69 4.49 -16.89 -10.57
N GLY A 70 4.57 -18.04 -11.22
CA GLY A 70 5.81 -18.57 -11.79
C GLY A 70 5.59 -19.09 -13.20
N TRP A 71 6.64 -19.07 -14.03
CA TRP A 71 6.59 -19.65 -15.38
C TRP A 71 6.41 -21.16 -15.29
N ASP A 72 5.41 -21.70 -15.99
CA ASP A 72 5.23 -23.13 -16.20
C ASP A 72 5.60 -23.47 -17.64
N LYS A 73 6.59 -24.36 -17.81
CA LYS A 73 7.07 -24.77 -19.14
C LYS A 73 6.06 -25.66 -19.87
N THR A 74 5.22 -26.38 -19.14
CA THR A 74 4.23 -27.30 -19.72
C THR A 74 3.04 -26.52 -20.25
N GLU A 75 2.58 -25.53 -19.49
CA GLU A 75 1.46 -24.66 -19.86
C GLU A 75 1.89 -23.45 -20.73
N ASP A 76 3.20 -23.25 -20.92
CA ASP A 76 3.82 -22.14 -21.66
C ASP A 76 3.34 -20.75 -21.20
N MET A 77 3.10 -20.60 -19.89
CA MET A 77 2.56 -19.37 -19.31
C MET A 77 2.89 -19.20 -17.82
N HIS A 78 2.65 -18.00 -17.29
CA HIS A 78 2.70 -17.78 -15.84
C HIS A 78 1.45 -18.36 -15.17
N VAL A 79 1.66 -19.17 -14.14
CA VAL A 79 0.58 -19.79 -13.38
C VAL A 79 0.68 -19.43 -11.90
N TYR A 80 -0.46 -19.44 -11.21
CA TYR A 80 -0.54 -19.16 -9.79
C TYR A 80 0.21 -20.22 -8.96
N ARG A 81 1.02 -19.77 -8.00
CA ARG A 81 1.87 -20.60 -7.13
C ARG A 81 1.57 -20.42 -5.64
N GLY A 82 0.44 -19.79 -5.31
CA GLY A 82 0.03 -19.53 -3.93
C GLY A 82 0.12 -18.07 -3.55
N GLU A 83 0.08 -17.81 -2.25
CA GLU A 83 0.21 -16.48 -1.65
C GLU A 83 1.45 -16.40 -0.78
N LYS A 84 1.96 -15.19 -0.59
CA LYS A 84 2.93 -14.91 0.46
C LYS A 84 2.36 -15.25 1.84
N SER A 85 3.26 -15.54 2.77
CA SER A 85 2.87 -15.90 4.14
C SER A 85 2.14 -14.76 4.84
N LYS A 86 1.42 -15.10 5.93
CA LYS A 86 0.82 -14.10 6.81
C LYS A 86 1.88 -13.17 7.43
N GLU A 87 3.07 -13.70 7.70
CA GLU A 87 4.20 -12.94 8.23
C GLU A 87 4.68 -11.89 7.23
N ASP A 88 4.85 -12.25 5.96
CA ASP A 88 5.22 -11.31 4.90
C ASP A 88 4.18 -10.19 4.75
N LYS A 89 2.90 -10.53 4.88
CA LYS A 89 1.80 -9.57 4.80
C LYS A 89 1.83 -8.58 5.97
N GLU A 90 2.00 -9.07 7.20
CA GLU A 90 2.08 -8.21 8.38
C GLU A 90 3.36 -7.37 8.38
N LYS A 91 4.49 -7.93 7.90
CA LYS A 91 5.75 -7.20 7.70
C LYS A 91 5.55 -6.06 6.72
N ARG A 92 5.01 -6.31 5.52
CA ARG A 92 4.71 -5.27 4.54
C ARG A 92 3.80 -4.17 5.10
N LYS A 93 2.72 -4.56 5.78
CA LYS A 93 1.79 -3.62 6.40
C LYS A 93 2.49 -2.72 7.42
N THR A 94 3.36 -3.31 8.22
CA THR A 94 4.17 -2.58 9.21
C THR A 94 5.15 -1.63 8.54
N ASP A 95 5.90 -2.09 7.54
CA ASP A 95 6.89 -1.30 6.82
C ASP A 95 6.25 -0.10 6.08
N GLU A 96 5.12 -0.31 5.39
CA GLU A 96 4.39 0.76 4.71
C GLU A 96 3.85 1.81 5.71
N LEU A 97 3.29 1.38 6.83
CA LEU A 97 2.79 2.30 7.86
C LEU A 97 3.92 3.08 8.54
N ILE A 98 5.08 2.44 8.80
CA ILE A 98 6.27 3.12 9.30
C ILE A 98 6.74 4.19 8.32
N ALA A 99 6.79 3.88 7.02
CA ALA A 99 7.19 4.83 5.99
C ALA A 99 6.26 6.07 5.98
N VAL A 100 4.94 5.85 6.05
CA VAL A 100 3.95 6.94 6.11
C VAL A 100 4.11 7.76 7.39
N VAL A 101 4.32 7.13 8.55
CA VAL A 101 4.54 7.83 9.82
C VAL A 101 5.85 8.63 9.79
N LYS A 102 6.93 8.07 9.26
CA LYS A 102 8.21 8.79 9.13
C LYS A 102 8.04 10.06 8.29
N GLU A 103 7.25 10.00 7.22
CA GLU A 103 6.92 11.15 6.38
C GLU A 103 5.99 12.15 7.08
N ALA A 104 4.90 11.67 7.69
CA ALA A 104 3.89 12.49 8.37
C ALA A 104 4.51 13.38 9.45
N PHE A 105 5.47 12.83 10.19
CA PHE A 105 6.18 13.51 11.27
C PHE A 105 7.56 14.02 10.84
N ARG A 106 7.77 14.29 9.54
CA ARG A 106 9.01 14.93 9.06
C ARG A 106 9.09 16.39 9.51
N ASN A 107 7.97 17.11 9.44
CA ASN A 107 7.88 18.56 9.72
C ASN A 107 7.09 18.89 11.00
N SER A 108 6.50 17.89 11.67
CA SER A 108 5.82 18.07 12.95
C SER A 108 6.22 16.97 13.92
N PHE A 109 6.37 17.34 15.19
CA PHE A 109 6.70 16.39 16.27
C PHE A 109 5.47 15.71 16.86
N LYS A 110 4.28 16.30 16.69
CA LYS A 110 3.02 15.82 17.24
C LYS A 110 1.87 16.08 16.28
N LEU A 111 0.90 15.17 16.23
CA LEU A 111 -0.32 15.29 15.42
C LEU A 111 -1.51 14.88 16.27
N THR A 112 -2.61 15.61 16.14
CA THR A 112 -3.91 15.21 16.69
C THR A 112 -4.43 13.95 15.98
N TYR A 113 -5.42 13.27 16.57
CA TYR A 113 -6.05 12.11 15.94
C TYR A 113 -6.67 12.45 14.57
N GLN A 114 -7.25 13.65 14.44
CA GLN A 114 -7.86 14.10 13.20
C GLN A 114 -6.81 14.34 12.11
N GLU A 115 -5.75 15.08 12.41
CA GLU A 115 -4.66 15.33 11.46
C GLU A 115 -4.01 14.02 11.01
N LEU A 116 -3.81 13.07 11.92
CA LEU A 116 -3.26 11.77 11.59
C LEU A 116 -4.19 10.95 10.68
N CYS A 117 -5.52 11.00 10.91
CA CYS A 117 -6.49 10.40 10.01
C CYS A 117 -6.41 11.02 8.61
N GLU A 118 -6.36 12.35 8.52
CA GLU A 118 -6.30 13.08 7.25
C GLU A 118 -5.01 12.77 6.48
N VAL A 119 -3.87 12.68 7.17
CA VAL A 119 -2.60 12.27 6.57
C VAL A 119 -2.68 10.85 6.03
N LEU A 120 -3.15 9.87 6.81
CA LEU A 120 -3.27 8.49 6.34
C LEU A 120 -4.22 8.35 5.15
N MET A 121 -5.36 9.05 5.18
CA MET A 121 -6.31 9.05 4.07
C MET A 121 -5.70 9.61 2.78
N ARG A 122 -4.89 10.67 2.89
CA ARG A 122 -4.23 11.31 1.75
C ARG A 122 -3.08 10.46 1.21
N GLU A 123 -2.15 10.04 2.06
CA GLU A 123 -0.91 9.36 1.64
C GLU A 123 -1.17 7.92 1.17
N MET A 124 -2.15 7.22 1.75
CA MET A 124 -2.48 5.84 1.38
C MET A 124 -3.72 5.73 0.48
N GLU A 125 -4.37 6.85 0.12
CA GLU A 125 -5.62 6.90 -0.64
C GLU A 125 -6.74 5.99 -0.07
N ILE A 126 -6.85 5.89 1.25
CA ILE A 126 -7.83 5.06 1.96
C ILE A 126 -8.98 5.88 2.55
N LYS A 127 -10.09 5.21 2.86
CA LYS A 127 -11.23 5.82 3.55
C LYS A 127 -10.95 6.00 5.06
N GLY A 128 -11.62 6.97 5.68
CA GLY A 128 -11.45 7.29 7.09
C GLY A 128 -11.66 6.10 8.05
N ARG A 129 -12.60 5.20 7.75
CA ARG A 129 -12.79 3.97 8.56
C ARG A 129 -11.52 3.11 8.61
N THR A 130 -10.83 2.96 7.49
CA THR A 130 -9.57 2.21 7.41
C THR A 130 -8.44 2.95 8.10
N ALA A 131 -8.34 4.28 7.92
CA ALA A 131 -7.36 5.09 8.62
C ALA A 131 -7.46 4.95 10.15
N LYS A 132 -8.68 4.97 10.71
CA LYS A 132 -8.91 4.74 12.13
C LYS A 132 -8.42 3.37 12.61
N LYS A 133 -8.67 2.31 11.83
CA LYS A 133 -8.15 0.96 12.12
C LYS A 133 -6.63 0.92 12.10
N TYR A 134 -5.99 1.64 11.17
CA TYR A 134 -4.53 1.71 11.10
C TYR A 134 -3.92 2.47 12.26
N ILE A 135 -4.54 3.54 12.73
CA ILE A 135 -4.09 4.23 13.94
C ILE A 135 -4.14 3.29 15.15
N ALA A 136 -5.22 2.51 15.29
CA ALA A 136 -5.32 1.52 16.37
C ALA A 136 -4.21 0.45 16.28
N TYR A 137 -4.01 -0.13 15.09
CA TYR A 137 -2.94 -1.09 14.82
C TYR A 137 -1.56 -0.50 15.11
N MET A 138 -1.27 0.71 14.62
CA MET A 138 0.03 1.37 14.82
C MET A 138 0.31 1.68 16.30
N LYS A 139 -0.73 1.99 17.09
CA LYS A 139 -0.59 2.16 18.54
C LYS A 139 -0.25 0.83 19.23
N GLU A 140 -0.90 -0.25 18.83
CA GLU A 140 -0.65 -1.60 19.36
C GLU A 140 0.77 -2.09 19.02
N GLN A 141 1.20 -1.89 17.77
CA GLN A 141 2.54 -2.25 17.28
C GLN A 141 3.65 -1.27 17.70
N ARG A 142 3.35 -0.28 18.54
CA ARG A 142 4.30 0.75 19.00
C ARG A 142 4.98 1.55 17.88
N ILE A 143 4.35 1.62 16.70
CA ILE A 143 4.70 2.53 15.60
C ILE A 143 4.35 3.96 16.00
N LEU A 144 3.27 4.14 16.75
CA LEU A 144 2.85 5.41 17.33
C LEU A 144 2.83 5.36 18.85
N ALA A 145 3.18 6.47 19.48
CA ALA A 145 2.95 6.71 20.90
C ALA A 145 1.95 7.85 21.08
N GLN A 146 1.15 7.81 22.15
CA GLN A 146 0.21 8.86 22.50
C GLN A 146 0.70 9.58 23.75
N ASP A 147 0.68 10.92 23.73
CA ASP A 147 1.05 11.74 24.88
C ASP A 147 -0.11 11.94 25.86
N THR A 148 0.16 12.58 27.00
CA THR A 148 -0.84 12.87 28.04
C THR A 148 -1.97 13.78 27.56
N ASN A 149 -1.76 14.55 26.49
CA ASN A 149 -2.73 15.45 25.91
C ASN A 149 -3.55 14.77 24.80
N GLY A 150 -3.34 13.47 24.58
CA GLY A 150 -4.04 12.68 23.57
C GLY A 150 -3.47 12.82 22.15
N ASN A 151 -2.37 13.54 21.95
CA ASN A 151 -1.71 13.70 20.65
C ASN A 151 -0.78 12.53 20.35
N TYR A 152 -0.58 12.25 19.07
CA TYR A 152 0.25 11.16 18.58
C TYR A 152 1.63 11.66 18.19
N GLN A 153 2.64 10.82 18.39
CA GLN A 153 4.03 11.04 18.03
C GLN A 153 4.67 9.72 17.57
N LYS A 154 5.87 9.81 16.96
CA LYS A 154 6.65 8.61 16.56
C LYS A 154 6.89 7.69 17.76
N GLY A 155 6.45 6.43 17.64
CA GLY A 155 6.70 5.36 18.59
C GLY A 155 8.11 4.79 18.48
N GLU A 156 8.41 3.79 19.31
CA GLU A 156 9.74 3.16 19.42
C GLU A 156 10.21 2.59 18.08
N LEU A 157 9.31 1.97 17.32
CA LEU A 157 9.62 1.30 16.06
C LEU A 157 9.97 2.29 14.92
N CYS A 158 9.72 3.59 15.10
CA CYS A 158 10.01 4.63 14.12
C CYS A 158 11.19 5.53 14.50
N ARG A 159 11.85 5.30 15.64
CA ARG A 159 12.98 6.13 16.14
C ARG A 159 14.33 5.74 15.55
N THR A 160 14.44 4.56 14.94
CA THR A 160 15.54 4.11 14.08
C THR A 160 15.31 4.52 12.64
#